data_AF-A0ABD6FNK6-F1
#
_entry.id   AF-A0ABD6FNK6-F1
#
_cell.length_a   1.000
_cell.length_b   1.000
_cell.length_c   1.000
_cell.angle_alpha   90.00
_cell.angle_beta   90.00
_cell.angle_gamma   90.00
#
_symmetry.space_group_name_H-M   'P 1'
#
loop_
_entity.id
_entity.type
_entity.pdbx_description
1 polymer ?
#
loop_
_entity_poly.entity_id
_entity_poly.type
_entity_poly.pdbx_seq_one_letter_code
_entity_poly.pdbx_strand_id
1 'polypeptide(L)'
;MRITIDSGLRGAGTPLDIEAVPGATLAEILACADARASHAWCGAERLAPEHRAGAHPLLHGALLTARPAEPSVAPRGPHVAVVAGPDAGAVFPLDEPVTVGRGDADLVLADPALSRRHARIEARTGHAVVTDLGSVNGVAPNGSLTVAARRTVRLAEGEAVRLGDSVLVVRGLAVSADGRSARPERHALDAAGRVLSALASALSARGRRSADGHAWRSLDPTSPGSAPARASVAVVGEGEARTALARAEILARGRRPPRCEDVLDEAWLAWLPAARPEDGGVVLARESPPWADRVLRTRDAAVAVSARRAELAARRAASLASSRELPASVRWADLAACGAPEPEGLLATALGACAGDRSPGPAGTAWMLDLDAHGPHALVAGDPGTGRTTALVTAVLALALTRDPTRLRVAAIDLAGGALAGGLKGVPHLVGLVDRADPAPALEALSAEVAARAARLGASGCASFRAWEETGGAPARLLVAIDEFHALAAWDAAHREALARLASAAGAVGVHLLLATSRPTSALDPDVRASIGTVIALRVGSEAASRDLVGTADAARLPEGIPGRAVVACAGRRCEVQLATPVATPSPRVRVIGRRVDEETVTLAQEVRSGHRDAPPVGPLWAPRRDED
;
A
#
# COMPACT_ATOMS: atom_id res chain seq x y z
N MET A 1 4.27 7.70 3.71
CA MET A 1 3.30 8.34 4.65
C MET A 1 2.72 9.58 4.02
N ARG A 2 1.41 9.81 4.13
CA ARG A 2 0.74 11.03 3.64
C ARG A 2 0.64 12.12 4.71
N ILE A 3 0.80 13.38 4.34
CA ILE A 3 0.77 14.59 5.16
C ILE A 3 -0.03 15.64 4.38
N THR A 4 -0.86 16.45 5.04
CA THR A 4 -1.54 17.59 4.40
C THR A 4 -0.88 18.89 4.80
N ILE A 5 -0.70 19.77 3.83
CA ILE A 5 -0.27 21.14 4.04
C ILE A 5 -1.46 22.06 3.79
N ASP A 6 -1.84 22.77 4.85
CA ASP A 6 -2.87 23.79 4.78
C ASP A 6 -2.46 24.93 3.84
N SER A 7 -3.45 25.50 3.15
CA SER A 7 -3.21 26.57 2.18
C SER A 7 -2.61 27.83 2.80
N GLY A 8 -2.80 28.05 4.11
CA GLY A 8 -2.18 29.14 4.86
C GLY A 8 -0.65 29.09 4.89
N LEU A 9 -0.03 27.91 4.72
CA LEU A 9 1.44 27.78 4.63
C LEU A 9 1.99 28.18 3.24
N ARG A 10 1.13 28.18 2.22
CA ARG A 10 1.49 28.44 0.83
C ARG A 10 1.10 29.85 0.37
N GLY A 11 0.17 30.49 1.08
CA GLY A 11 -0.25 31.88 0.86
C GLY A 11 -1.49 32.06 -0.01
N ALA A 12 -2.00 31.00 -0.65
CA ALA A 12 -3.33 30.87 -1.28
C ALA A 12 -3.53 29.45 -1.86
N GLY A 13 -4.78 29.01 -2.05
CA GLY A 13 -5.14 27.75 -2.74
C GLY A 13 -5.90 26.75 -1.88
N THR A 14 -6.07 25.52 -2.39
CA THR A 14 -6.60 24.37 -1.62
C THR A 14 -5.49 23.70 -0.80
N PRO A 15 -5.83 22.99 0.29
CA PRO A 15 -4.89 22.15 1.01
C PRO A 15 -4.21 21.16 0.05
N LEU A 16 -2.91 20.95 0.26
CA LEU A 16 -2.08 20.11 -0.58
C LEU A 16 -1.75 18.82 0.14
N ASP A 17 -1.98 17.69 -0.51
CA ASP A 17 -1.64 16.40 0.06
C ASP A 17 -0.29 15.93 -0.47
N ILE A 18 0.57 15.52 0.46
CA ILE A 18 1.96 15.14 0.22
C ILE A 18 2.15 13.71 0.66
N GLU A 19 2.89 12.93 -0.11
CA GLU A 19 3.46 11.68 0.32
C GLU A 19 4.95 11.85 0.61
N ALA A 20 5.35 11.57 1.84
CA ALA A 20 6.72 11.60 2.32
C ALA A 20 7.18 10.20 2.75
N VAL A 21 8.44 9.88 2.51
CA VAL A 21 9.11 8.69 3.05
C VAL A 21 9.40 8.91 4.54
N PRO A 22 9.20 7.91 5.43
CA PRO A 22 9.67 8.02 6.81
C PRO A 22 11.15 8.45 6.88
N GLY A 23 11.46 9.42 7.74
CA GLY A 23 12.77 10.04 7.85
C GLY A 23 12.98 11.28 6.96
N ALA A 24 12.07 11.61 6.04
CA ALA A 24 12.08 12.89 5.33
C ALA A 24 11.86 14.05 6.33
N THR A 25 12.57 15.15 6.15
CA THR A 25 12.56 16.32 7.03
C THR A 25 11.40 17.25 6.71
N LEU A 26 10.99 18.06 7.69
CA LEU A 26 10.01 19.12 7.48
C LEU A 26 10.46 20.09 6.38
N ALA A 27 11.76 20.40 6.30
CA ALA A 27 12.31 21.24 5.24
C ALA A 27 12.04 20.66 3.84
N GLU A 28 12.32 19.37 3.64
CA GLU A 28 12.01 18.67 2.38
C GLU A 28 10.50 18.69 2.07
N ILE A 29 9.67 18.53 3.10
CA ILE A 29 8.19 18.56 2.99
C ILE A 29 7.68 19.93 2.55
N LEU A 30 8.12 21.00 3.21
CA LEU A 30 7.70 22.37 2.93
C LEU A 30 8.22 22.86 1.57
N ALA A 31 9.46 22.48 1.21
CA ALA A 31 10.03 22.80 -0.10
C ALA A 31 9.23 22.14 -1.25
N CYS A 32 8.90 20.85 -1.12
CA CYS A 32 8.08 20.14 -2.12
C CYS A 32 6.69 20.77 -2.29
N ALA A 33 6.18 21.39 -1.24
CA ALA A 33 4.88 22.05 -1.23
C ALA A 33 4.89 23.46 -1.83
N ASP A 34 6.05 23.99 -2.21
CA ASP A 34 6.23 25.41 -2.50
C ASP A 34 5.77 26.31 -1.33
N ALA A 35 5.92 25.84 -0.08
CA ALA A 35 5.53 26.61 1.10
C ALA A 35 6.54 27.73 1.36
N ARG A 36 6.05 28.94 1.67
CA ARG A 36 6.88 30.12 1.90
C ARG A 36 7.41 30.20 3.33
N ALA A 37 6.91 29.35 4.22
CA ALA A 37 7.28 29.33 5.63
C ALA A 37 8.46 28.39 5.88
N SER A 38 9.38 28.81 6.75
CA SER A 38 10.50 27.99 7.24
C SER A 38 10.14 27.07 8.41
N HIS A 39 8.89 27.15 8.89
CA HIS A 39 8.37 26.35 9.99
C HIS A 39 6.89 26.10 9.78
N ALA A 40 6.37 25.07 10.44
CA ALA A 40 4.95 24.74 10.43
C ALA A 40 4.50 24.34 11.83
N TRP A 41 3.19 24.25 12.02
CA TRP A 41 2.58 23.73 13.23
C TRP A 41 1.86 22.42 12.91
N CYS A 42 1.97 21.44 13.81
CA CYS A 42 1.09 20.28 13.81
C CYS A 42 0.27 20.30 15.10
N GLY A 43 -1.03 20.56 14.99
CA GLY A 43 -1.83 20.88 16.17
C GLY A 43 -1.29 22.13 16.88
N ALA A 44 -0.98 22.02 18.17
CA ALA A 44 -0.41 23.09 18.97
C ALA A 44 1.13 23.10 19.00
N GLU A 45 1.79 22.10 18.41
CA GLU A 45 3.25 21.95 18.46
C GLU A 45 3.91 22.65 17.27
N ARG A 46 4.94 23.45 17.55
CA ARG A 46 5.74 24.11 16.52
C ARG A 46 6.82 23.17 16.05
N LEU A 47 6.92 22.98 14.73
CA LEU A 47 7.89 22.10 14.11
C LEU A 47 9.07 22.90 13.58
N ALA A 48 10.26 22.41 13.90
CA ALA A 48 11.51 22.89 13.33
C ALA A 48 11.87 22.11 12.03
N PRO A 49 12.64 22.70 11.10
CA PRO A 49 12.97 22.14 9.79
C PRO A 49 13.50 20.69 9.79
N GLU A 50 14.11 20.25 10.88
CA GLU A 50 14.80 18.96 11.04
C GLU A 50 13.87 17.85 11.52
N HIS A 51 12.65 18.20 11.96
CA HIS A 51 11.66 17.22 12.38
C HIS A 51 11.40 16.23 11.25
N ARG A 52 11.33 14.94 11.59
CA ARG A 52 11.27 13.86 10.60
C ARG A 52 9.89 13.25 10.51
N ALA A 53 9.44 13.06 9.28
CA ALA A 53 8.31 12.24 8.90
C ALA A 53 8.43 10.85 9.55
N GLY A 54 7.39 10.36 10.21
CA GLY A 54 7.35 9.08 10.91
C GLY A 54 7.80 9.16 12.38
N ALA A 55 8.31 10.31 12.82
CA ALA A 55 8.52 10.62 14.23
C ALA A 55 7.48 11.63 14.72
N HIS A 56 7.06 11.52 15.98
CA HIS A 56 6.16 12.49 16.58
C HIS A 56 6.77 13.90 16.50
N PRO A 57 5.99 14.94 16.12
CA PRO A 57 4.56 14.94 15.78
C PRO A 57 4.24 14.76 14.28
N LEU A 58 5.25 14.62 13.42
CA LEU A 58 5.11 14.43 11.96
C LEU A 58 4.75 12.98 11.59
N LEU A 59 3.59 12.51 12.02
CA LEU A 59 3.10 11.16 11.74
C LEU A 59 2.20 11.12 10.48
N HIS A 60 1.90 9.91 9.99
CA HIS A 60 1.01 9.74 8.84
C HIS A 60 -0.38 10.33 9.14
N GLY A 61 -0.86 11.22 8.26
CA GLY A 61 -2.10 11.98 8.45
C GLY A 61 -1.90 13.30 9.19
N ALA A 62 -0.66 13.72 9.44
CA ALA A 62 -0.36 15.04 10.00
C ALA A 62 -0.91 16.16 9.10
N LEU A 63 -1.51 17.16 9.74
CA LEU A 63 -1.89 18.42 9.10
C LEU A 63 -0.90 19.50 9.55
N LEU A 64 -0.25 20.12 8.58
CA LEU A 64 0.67 21.23 8.78
C LEU A 64 -0.04 22.55 8.53
N THR A 65 0.05 23.47 9.50
CA THR A 65 -0.58 24.79 9.43
C THR A 65 0.40 25.92 9.68
N ALA A 66 0.09 27.12 9.20
CA ALA A 66 0.95 28.30 9.37
C ALA A 66 0.89 28.90 10.79
N ARG A 67 -0.19 28.60 11.51
CA ARG A 67 -0.44 29.02 12.89
C ARG A 67 -0.78 27.81 13.74
N PRO A 68 -0.58 27.87 15.07
CA PRO A 68 -1.01 26.81 15.97
C PRO A 68 -2.51 26.57 15.81
N ALA A 69 -2.92 25.32 15.96
CA ALA A 69 -4.32 24.98 16.01
C ALA A 69 -4.95 25.58 17.27
N GLU A 70 -5.98 26.41 17.09
CA GLU A 70 -6.80 26.84 18.24
C GLU A 70 -7.45 25.61 18.86
N PRO A 71 -7.27 25.38 20.18
CA PRO A 71 -7.90 24.27 20.84
C PRO A 71 -9.42 24.40 20.74
N SER A 72 -10.10 23.31 20.38
CA SER A 72 -11.54 23.19 20.59
C SER A 72 -11.80 23.43 22.09
N VAL A 73 -12.70 24.37 22.41
CA VAL A 73 -13.04 24.79 23.78
C VAL A 73 -12.96 23.62 24.76
N ALA A 74 -11.98 23.67 25.67
CA ALA A 74 -11.76 22.61 26.64
C ALA A 74 -12.99 22.51 27.57
N PRO A 75 -13.42 21.29 27.94
CA PRO A 75 -14.43 21.13 28.98
C PRO A 75 -13.96 21.78 30.29
N ARG A 76 -14.88 22.37 31.04
CA ARG A 76 -14.60 22.90 32.38
C ARG A 76 -14.38 21.72 33.34
N GLY A 77 -13.24 21.69 34.05
CA GLY A 77 -12.89 20.64 35.02
C GLY A 77 -11.82 19.65 34.54
N PRO A 78 -11.49 18.63 35.36
CA PRO A 78 -10.51 17.60 35.03
C PRO A 78 -10.89 16.86 33.75
N HIS A 79 -9.95 16.74 32.83
CA HIS A 79 -10.16 16.02 31.57
C HIS A 79 -8.88 15.38 31.07
N VAL A 80 -9.03 14.31 30.29
CA VAL A 80 -7.97 13.71 29.51
C VAL A 80 -8.05 14.22 28.08
N ALA A 81 -6.92 14.68 27.54
CA ALA A 81 -6.76 15.04 26.14
C ALA A 81 -5.84 14.02 25.49
N VAL A 82 -6.28 13.40 24.39
CA VAL A 82 -5.40 12.60 23.53
C VAL A 82 -4.57 13.59 22.71
N VAL A 83 -3.29 13.71 23.00
CA VAL A 83 -2.39 14.68 22.35
C VAL A 83 -1.64 14.08 21.16
N ALA A 84 -1.52 12.75 21.11
CA ALA A 84 -0.95 12.01 19.97
C ALA A 84 -1.60 10.63 19.80
N GLY A 85 -1.38 10.00 18.65
CA GLY A 85 -1.97 8.71 18.27
C GLY A 85 -3.28 8.81 17.47
N PRO A 86 -3.94 7.67 17.19
CA PRO A 86 -5.08 7.58 16.28
C PRO A 86 -6.22 8.57 16.57
N ASP A 87 -6.48 8.85 17.84
CA ASP A 87 -7.55 9.74 18.29
C ASP A 87 -7.07 11.13 18.76
N ALA A 88 -5.88 11.58 18.35
CA ALA A 88 -5.33 12.86 18.81
C ALA A 88 -6.28 14.06 18.57
N GLY A 89 -6.40 14.94 19.55
CA GLY A 89 -7.43 15.99 19.59
C GLY A 89 -8.71 15.55 20.29
N ALA A 90 -8.85 14.27 20.67
CA ALA A 90 -9.95 13.81 21.50
C ALA A 90 -9.82 14.32 22.94
N VAL A 91 -10.95 14.70 23.56
CA VAL A 91 -10.98 15.21 24.94
C VAL A 91 -12.15 14.56 25.67
N PHE A 92 -11.89 14.06 26.87
CA PHE A 92 -12.86 13.35 27.71
C PHE A 92 -12.84 13.87 29.14
N PRO A 93 -14.00 14.16 29.75
CA PRO A 93 -14.05 14.56 31.15
C PRO A 93 -13.58 13.43 32.08
N LEU A 94 -12.98 13.79 33.20
CA LEU A 94 -12.50 12.88 34.26
C LEU A 94 -13.22 13.16 35.59
N ASP A 95 -14.53 13.28 35.54
CA ASP A 95 -15.36 13.49 36.75
C ASP A 95 -15.41 12.24 37.65
N GLU A 96 -15.23 11.06 37.05
CA GLU A 96 -15.13 9.76 37.69
C GLU A 96 -13.94 8.99 37.07
N PRO A 97 -13.42 7.92 37.68
CA PRO A 97 -12.32 7.17 37.08
C PRO A 97 -12.75 6.46 35.78
N VAL A 98 -12.03 6.72 34.69
CA VAL A 98 -12.35 6.28 33.33
C VAL A 98 -11.42 5.15 32.90
N THR A 99 -11.97 4.07 32.36
CA THR A 99 -11.22 3.00 31.71
C THR A 99 -10.93 3.35 30.26
N VAL A 100 -9.69 3.21 29.79
CA VAL A 100 -9.23 3.47 28.42
C VAL A 100 -8.87 2.18 27.71
N GLY A 101 -9.24 2.04 26.44
CA GLY A 101 -8.78 0.93 25.59
C GLY A 101 -9.45 0.92 24.22
N ARG A 102 -9.28 -0.16 23.43
CA ARG A 102 -9.86 -0.27 22.07
C ARG A 102 -11.28 -0.84 22.01
N GLY A 103 -11.90 -1.16 23.14
CA GLY A 103 -13.26 -1.72 23.27
C GLY A 103 -13.60 -1.95 24.74
N ASP A 104 -14.79 -2.45 25.12
CA ASP A 104 -15.16 -2.78 26.52
C ASP A 104 -14.70 -1.77 27.62
N ALA A 105 -14.60 -0.47 27.29
CA ALA A 105 -13.98 0.57 28.10
C ALA A 105 -14.80 1.86 28.01
N ASP A 106 -14.64 2.75 29.00
CA ASP A 106 -15.37 4.02 29.11
C ASP A 106 -14.89 5.04 28.06
N LEU A 107 -13.57 5.08 27.84
CA LEU A 107 -12.89 5.79 26.77
C LEU A 107 -12.37 4.77 25.74
N VAL A 108 -13.13 4.61 24.66
CA VAL A 108 -12.74 3.77 23.53
C VAL A 108 -11.95 4.59 22.52
N LEU A 109 -10.70 4.21 22.29
CA LEU A 109 -9.81 4.79 21.30
C LEU A 109 -9.65 3.84 20.11
N ALA A 110 -9.66 4.38 18.89
CA ALA A 110 -9.44 3.67 17.64
C ALA A 110 -7.96 3.31 17.42
N ASP A 111 -7.30 2.84 18.48
CA ASP A 111 -5.90 2.46 18.49
C ASP A 111 -5.76 0.94 18.57
N PRO A 112 -5.34 0.28 17.47
CA PRO A 112 -5.22 -1.17 17.42
C PRO A 112 -4.13 -1.72 18.33
N ALA A 113 -3.17 -0.89 18.75
CA ALA A 113 -2.14 -1.25 19.70
C ALA A 113 -2.64 -1.20 21.16
N LEU A 114 -3.89 -0.76 21.42
CA LEU A 114 -4.49 -0.87 22.74
C LEU A 114 -5.05 -2.28 23.00
N SER A 115 -5.06 -2.69 24.26
CA SER A 115 -5.89 -3.82 24.69
C SER A 115 -7.34 -3.38 24.81
N ARG A 116 -8.30 -4.32 24.81
CA ARG A 116 -9.74 -4.01 24.97
C ARG A 116 -9.93 -3.08 26.17
N ARG A 117 -9.52 -3.53 27.36
CA ARG A 117 -9.35 -2.68 28.54
C ARG A 117 -7.86 -2.49 28.80
N HIS A 118 -7.30 -1.35 28.41
CA HIS A 118 -5.85 -1.11 28.46
C HIS A 118 -5.42 -0.51 29.80
N ALA A 119 -6.01 0.60 30.21
CA ALA A 119 -5.65 1.29 31.45
C ALA A 119 -6.88 1.92 32.12
N ARG A 120 -6.74 2.35 33.37
CA ARG A 120 -7.74 3.14 34.11
C ARG A 120 -7.11 4.45 34.57
N ILE A 121 -7.77 5.56 34.30
CA ILE A 121 -7.33 6.92 34.63
C ILE A 121 -8.25 7.48 35.71
N GLU A 122 -7.67 7.90 36.82
CA GLU A 122 -8.39 8.53 37.94
C GLU A 122 -7.81 9.93 38.17
N ALA A 123 -8.67 10.95 38.11
CA ALA A 123 -8.31 12.30 38.52
C ALA A 123 -8.32 12.40 40.05
N ARG A 124 -7.27 12.98 40.62
CA ARG A 124 -7.17 13.34 42.05
C ARG A 124 -6.80 14.81 42.16
N THR A 125 -6.93 15.38 43.36
CA THR A 125 -6.56 16.78 43.59
C THR A 125 -5.10 17.01 43.21
N GLY A 126 -4.86 17.82 42.16
CA GLY A 126 -3.53 18.20 41.67
C GLY A 126 -2.71 17.14 40.92
N HIS A 127 -3.26 15.94 40.63
CA HIS A 127 -2.57 14.90 39.86
C HIS A 127 -3.55 13.83 39.36
N ALA A 128 -3.16 13.04 38.36
CA ALA A 128 -3.90 11.86 37.92
C ALA A 128 -3.11 10.58 38.17
N VAL A 129 -3.84 9.48 38.29
CA VAL A 129 -3.27 8.14 38.46
C VAL A 129 -3.74 7.28 37.30
N VAL A 130 -2.79 6.71 36.56
CA VAL A 130 -3.03 5.80 35.44
C VAL A 130 -2.60 4.41 35.84
N THR A 131 -3.53 3.46 35.85
CA THR A 131 -3.31 2.08 36.24
C THR A 131 -3.45 1.17 35.02
N ASP A 132 -2.39 0.45 34.67
CA ASP A 132 -2.38 -0.60 33.66
C ASP A 132 -3.28 -1.77 34.12
N LEU A 133 -4.20 -2.19 33.24
CA LEU A 133 -5.13 -3.30 33.51
C LEU A 133 -4.61 -4.65 32.98
N GLY A 134 -3.31 -4.77 32.75
CA GLY A 134 -2.68 -5.97 32.19
C GLY A 134 -2.65 -5.94 30.67
N SER A 135 -2.39 -4.78 30.09
CA SER A 135 -2.36 -4.60 28.65
C SER A 135 -1.13 -5.28 28.01
N VAL A 136 -1.25 -5.65 26.74
CA VAL A 136 -0.17 -6.30 25.97
C VAL A 136 1.04 -5.36 25.79
N ASN A 137 0.78 -4.07 25.55
CA ASN A 137 1.80 -3.08 25.20
C ASN A 137 2.19 -2.16 26.37
N GLY A 138 1.59 -2.36 27.54
CA GLY A 138 1.87 -1.63 28.78
C GLY A 138 1.57 -0.14 28.73
N VAL A 139 1.84 0.53 29.85
CA VAL A 139 1.68 1.98 30.04
C VAL A 139 3.06 2.64 30.18
N ALA A 140 3.34 3.69 29.40
CA ALA A 140 4.63 4.38 29.43
C ALA A 140 4.50 5.88 29.75
N PRO A 141 5.12 6.39 30.84
CA PRO A 141 5.09 7.81 31.18
C PRO A 141 5.87 8.67 30.17
N ASN A 142 5.47 9.93 30.06
CA ASN A 142 6.13 10.99 29.29
C ASN A 142 6.34 10.68 27.79
N GLY A 143 5.47 9.86 27.18
CA GLY A 143 5.57 9.51 25.76
C GLY A 143 6.71 8.54 25.41
N SER A 144 7.41 7.98 26.41
CA SER A 144 8.51 7.04 26.22
C SER A 144 8.05 5.74 25.53
N LEU A 145 8.96 5.09 24.81
CA LEU A 145 8.79 3.72 24.29
C LEU A 145 9.01 2.66 25.37
N THR A 146 9.50 3.05 26.55
CA THR A 146 9.80 2.13 27.65
C THR A 146 8.58 2.00 28.56
N VAL A 147 8.03 0.78 28.63
CA VAL A 147 6.93 0.42 29.55
C VAL A 147 7.35 0.66 31.00
N ALA A 148 6.47 1.25 31.80
CA ALA A 148 6.75 1.49 33.22
C ALA A 148 7.00 0.17 33.97
N ALA A 149 8.03 0.13 34.81
CA ALA A 149 8.32 -1.02 35.69
C ALA A 149 7.20 -1.30 36.72
N ARG A 150 6.29 -0.34 36.92
CA ARG A 150 5.14 -0.44 37.85
C ARG A 150 3.85 -0.35 37.04
N ARG A 151 2.85 -1.15 37.42
CA ARG A 151 1.49 -1.13 36.82
C ARG A 151 0.71 0.17 37.06
N THR A 152 1.26 1.12 37.80
CA THR A 152 0.60 2.40 38.10
C THR A 152 1.57 3.55 37.89
N VAL A 153 1.14 4.55 37.14
CA VAL A 153 1.87 5.78 36.80
C VAL A 153 1.10 6.97 37.37
N ARG A 154 1.82 7.86 38.06
CA ARG A 154 1.27 9.14 38.53
C ARG A 154 1.64 10.22 37.52
N LEU A 155 0.67 11.05 37.13
CA LEU A 155 0.85 12.16 36.20
C LEU A 155 0.52 13.48 36.91
N ALA A 156 1.42 14.45 36.88
CA ALA A 156 1.10 15.83 37.20
C ALA A 156 0.26 16.46 36.08
N GLU A 157 -0.34 17.62 36.37
CA GLU A 157 -1.07 18.38 35.35
C GLU A 157 -0.15 18.73 34.16
N GLY A 158 -0.61 18.37 32.95
CA GLY A 158 0.16 18.58 31.73
C GLY A 158 1.16 17.47 31.38
N GLU A 159 1.41 16.50 32.27
CA GLU A 159 2.26 15.35 31.96
C GLU A 159 1.54 14.33 31.08
N ALA A 160 2.33 13.68 30.22
CA ALA A 160 1.83 12.76 29.20
C ALA A 160 1.98 11.30 29.62
N VAL A 161 1.10 10.45 29.10
CA VAL A 161 1.18 8.99 29.22
C VAL A 161 0.87 8.36 27.87
N ARG A 162 1.68 7.39 27.48
CA ARG A 162 1.48 6.60 26.27
C ARG A 162 0.80 5.27 26.61
N LEU A 163 -0.25 4.96 25.86
CA LEU A 163 -0.97 3.69 25.85
C LEU A 163 -1.03 3.23 24.40
N GLY A 164 -0.38 2.10 24.05
CA GLY A 164 -0.27 1.71 22.64
C GLY A 164 0.43 2.79 21.81
N ASP A 165 -0.23 3.31 20.79
CA ASP A 165 0.25 4.43 19.96
C ASP A 165 -0.38 5.77 20.34
N SER A 166 -1.31 5.76 21.30
CA SER A 166 -1.99 6.93 21.84
C SER A 166 -1.20 7.57 22.97
N VAL A 167 -1.04 8.90 22.93
CA VAL A 167 -0.48 9.69 24.01
C VAL A 167 -1.58 10.56 24.58
N LEU A 168 -1.82 10.44 25.89
CA LEU A 168 -2.82 11.19 26.62
C LEU A 168 -2.14 12.15 27.61
N VAL A 169 -2.76 13.30 27.84
CA VAL A 169 -2.36 14.29 28.83
C VAL A 169 -3.56 14.61 29.71
N VAL A 170 -3.38 14.66 31.02
CA VAL A 170 -4.45 15.07 31.94
C VAL A 170 -4.31 16.57 32.25
N ARG A 171 -5.43 17.29 32.21
CA ARG A 171 -5.50 18.75 32.41
C ARG A 171 -6.71 19.13 33.27
N GLY A 172 -6.70 20.35 33.82
CA GLY A 172 -7.84 20.88 34.58
C GLY A 172 -7.95 20.28 35.99
N LEU A 173 -6.82 19.85 36.58
CA LEU A 173 -6.77 19.21 37.91
C LEU A 173 -6.71 20.23 39.06
N ALA A 174 -6.57 21.52 38.76
CA ALA A 174 -6.60 22.62 39.72
C ALA A 174 -8.05 23.02 40.08
N VAL A 175 -8.33 23.12 41.38
CA VAL A 175 -9.61 23.64 41.90
C VAL A 175 -9.62 25.16 41.77
N SER A 176 -10.56 25.74 41.01
CA SER A 176 -10.81 27.18 41.06
C SER A 176 -11.64 27.51 42.32
N ALA A 177 -11.22 28.51 43.08
CA ALA A 177 -11.76 28.87 44.40
C ALA A 177 -13.22 29.39 44.38
N ASP A 178 -13.78 29.68 43.21
CA ASP A 178 -15.17 30.16 43.09
C ASP A 178 -16.11 29.03 42.68
N GLY A 179 -16.63 28.33 43.69
CA GLY A 179 -17.59 27.23 43.58
C GLY A 179 -18.96 27.58 42.98
N ARG A 180 -19.01 28.02 41.72
CA ARG A 180 -20.25 28.04 40.92
C ARG A 180 -20.16 27.01 39.79
N SER A 181 -20.49 25.77 40.15
CA SER A 181 -20.73 24.68 39.20
C SER A 181 -22.06 24.90 38.47
N ALA A 182 -22.03 25.20 37.18
CA ALA A 182 -23.14 24.86 36.31
C ALA A 182 -22.90 23.40 35.87
N ARG A 183 -23.69 22.47 36.42
CA ARG A 183 -23.63 21.04 36.08
C ARG A 183 -23.95 20.85 34.59
N PRO A 184 -23.13 20.14 33.79
CA PRO A 184 -23.66 19.45 32.62
C PRO A 184 -24.48 18.26 33.14
N GLU A 185 -25.73 18.15 32.67
CA GLU A 185 -26.63 17.09 33.12
C GLU A 185 -26.08 15.70 32.76
N ARG A 186 -26.22 14.77 33.73
CA ARG A 186 -25.69 13.39 33.77
C ARG A 186 -26.18 12.44 32.65
N HIS A 187 -26.82 12.94 31.60
CA HIS A 187 -27.45 12.10 30.56
C HIS A 187 -26.72 12.11 29.19
N ALA A 188 -25.63 12.85 29.03
CA ALA A 188 -24.93 13.02 27.74
C ALA A 188 -23.83 11.98 27.42
N LEU A 189 -23.34 11.23 28.43
CA LEU A 189 -22.16 10.36 28.30
C LEU A 189 -22.47 8.92 27.86
N ASP A 190 -23.70 8.49 28.12
CA ASP A 190 -24.18 7.13 27.88
C ASP A 190 -24.41 6.83 26.38
N ALA A 191 -24.59 7.87 25.56
CA ALA A 191 -24.95 7.74 24.14
C ALA A 191 -23.73 7.66 23.19
N ALA A 192 -22.62 8.32 23.51
CA ALA A 192 -21.45 8.41 22.62
C ALA A 192 -20.64 7.11 22.54
N GLY A 193 -20.51 6.38 23.66
CA GLY A 193 -19.81 5.08 23.70
C GLY A 193 -20.61 3.93 23.09
N ARG A 194 -21.96 3.96 23.19
CA ARG A 194 -22.84 2.90 22.66
C ARG A 194 -22.88 2.88 21.13
N VAL A 195 -22.72 4.02 20.47
CA VAL A 195 -22.72 4.13 18.99
C VAL A 195 -21.45 3.54 18.38
N LEU A 196 -20.27 3.80 18.98
CA LEU A 196 -18.99 3.26 18.48
C LEU A 196 -18.87 1.74 18.70
N SER A 197 -19.41 1.21 19.81
CA SER A 197 -19.37 -0.23 20.11
C SER A 197 -20.35 -1.06 19.26
N ALA A 198 -21.50 -0.51 18.86
CA ALA A 198 -22.49 -1.23 18.04
C ALA A 198 -22.03 -1.38 16.57
N LEU A 199 -21.25 -0.42 16.06
CA LEU A 199 -20.73 -0.41 14.69
C LEU A 199 -19.60 -1.43 14.47
N ALA A 200 -18.78 -1.70 15.49
CA ALA A 200 -17.72 -2.71 15.40
C ALA A 200 -18.24 -4.16 15.32
N SER A 201 -19.37 -4.45 15.96
CA SER A 201 -19.94 -5.81 16.03
C SER A 201 -20.73 -6.20 14.77
N ALA A 202 -21.18 -5.24 13.96
CA ALA A 202 -21.96 -5.49 12.74
C ALA A 202 -21.09 -5.86 11.51
N LEU A 203 -19.77 -5.71 11.59
CA LEU A 203 -18.83 -5.87 10.46
C LEU A 203 -18.39 -7.32 10.16
N SER A 204 -19.01 -8.33 10.78
CA SER A 204 -18.61 -9.75 10.64
C SER A 204 -19.58 -10.66 9.89
N ALA A 205 -20.54 -10.15 9.10
CA ALA A 205 -21.46 -11.02 8.36
C ALA A 205 -21.74 -10.56 6.91
N ARG A 206 -21.14 -11.31 5.97
CA ARG A 206 -21.51 -11.63 4.55
C ARG A 206 -22.03 -10.54 3.60
N GLY A 207 -21.48 -10.57 2.39
CA GLY A 207 -21.83 -9.64 1.30
C GLY A 207 -22.70 -10.19 0.17
N ARG A 208 -22.84 -9.37 -0.89
CA ARG A 208 -22.94 -9.71 -2.32
C ARG A 208 -23.13 -8.42 -3.15
N ARG A 209 -22.71 -8.49 -4.41
CA ARG A 209 -22.55 -7.43 -5.43
C ARG A 209 -23.90 -6.87 -5.95
N SER A 210 -23.90 -5.66 -6.52
CA SER A 210 -24.10 -5.43 -7.97
C SER A 210 -24.07 -3.93 -8.30
N ALA A 211 -23.48 -3.63 -9.47
CA ALA A 211 -23.32 -2.35 -10.13
C ALA A 211 -24.64 -1.62 -10.43
N ASP A 212 -24.62 -0.29 -10.45
CA ASP A 212 -24.72 0.50 -11.69
C ASP A 212 -24.63 2.00 -11.38
N GLY A 213 -23.92 2.72 -12.25
CA GLY A 213 -23.60 4.14 -12.09
C GLY A 213 -24.71 5.03 -12.65
N HIS A 214 -25.07 6.07 -11.89
CA HIS A 214 -25.74 7.26 -12.42
C HIS A 214 -25.49 8.46 -11.48
N ALA A 215 -25.28 9.64 -12.07
CA ALA A 215 -25.07 10.93 -11.41
C ALA A 215 -26.42 11.60 -11.05
N TRP A 216 -26.59 12.21 -9.87
CA TRP A 216 -27.91 12.71 -9.44
C TRP A 216 -27.93 13.97 -8.55
N ARG A 217 -28.89 14.85 -8.87
CA ARG A 217 -29.19 16.18 -8.30
C ARG A 217 -30.00 16.14 -6.99
N SER A 218 -29.86 17.22 -6.20
CA SER A 218 -30.67 17.70 -5.05
C SER A 218 -31.96 16.91 -4.76
N LEU A 219 -31.93 16.13 -3.69
CA LEU A 219 -33.03 15.30 -3.21
C LEU A 219 -34.09 16.14 -2.46
N ASP A 220 -35.35 16.06 -2.87
CA ASP A 220 -36.49 16.55 -2.07
C ASP A 220 -36.85 15.50 -1.00
N PRO A 221 -36.63 15.77 0.30
CA PRO A 221 -36.84 14.79 1.39
C PRO A 221 -38.30 14.41 1.62
N THR A 222 -39.26 15.11 1.00
CA THR A 222 -40.71 14.89 1.17
C THR A 222 -41.36 14.12 0.01
N SER A 223 -40.67 13.97 -1.12
CA SER A 223 -41.18 13.29 -2.32
C SER A 223 -40.69 11.83 -2.39
N PRO A 224 -41.56 10.81 -2.46
CA PRO A 224 -41.15 9.40 -2.61
C PRO A 224 -40.35 9.11 -3.89
N GLY A 225 -40.55 9.92 -4.94
CA GLY A 225 -39.87 9.77 -6.24
C GLY A 225 -38.41 10.21 -6.26
N SER A 226 -37.90 10.84 -5.20
CA SER A 226 -36.48 11.18 -5.03
C SER A 226 -35.71 10.14 -4.21
N ALA A 227 -36.38 9.13 -3.66
CA ALA A 227 -35.81 8.24 -2.66
C ALA A 227 -34.53 7.52 -3.14
N PRO A 228 -33.51 7.38 -2.27
CA PRO A 228 -32.36 6.54 -2.57
C PRO A 228 -32.71 5.11 -2.92
N ALA A 229 -31.96 4.53 -3.88
CA ALA A 229 -32.14 3.14 -4.26
C ALA A 229 -31.93 2.16 -3.08
N ARG A 230 -31.12 2.51 -2.06
CA ARG A 230 -30.83 1.68 -0.87
C ARG A 230 -30.44 2.46 0.41
N ALA A 231 -30.43 1.69 1.50
CA ALA A 231 -30.25 2.02 2.92
C ALA A 231 -29.51 3.29 3.28
N SER A 232 -30.25 4.39 3.46
CA SER A 232 -29.66 5.70 3.73
C SER A 232 -29.93 6.18 5.15
N VAL A 233 -28.90 6.76 5.78
CA VAL A 233 -28.99 7.39 7.10
C VAL A 233 -29.29 8.87 6.90
N ALA A 234 -30.43 9.32 7.38
CA ALA A 234 -30.79 10.73 7.38
C ALA A 234 -30.30 11.41 8.66
N VAL A 235 -29.57 12.51 8.54
CA VAL A 235 -29.19 13.37 9.66
C VAL A 235 -30.07 14.61 9.66
N VAL A 236 -30.95 14.68 10.65
CA VAL A 236 -32.04 15.66 10.76
C VAL A 236 -31.71 16.69 11.83
N GLY A 237 -31.73 17.97 11.46
CA GLY A 237 -31.48 19.07 12.38
C GLY A 237 -30.91 20.31 11.70
N GLU A 238 -30.29 21.20 12.48
CA GLU A 238 -29.74 22.47 12.00
C GLU A 238 -28.32 22.75 12.54
N GLY A 239 -27.62 23.69 11.89
CA GLY A 239 -26.33 24.21 12.34
C GLY A 239 -25.17 23.20 12.31
N GLU A 240 -24.11 23.52 13.05
CA GLU A 240 -22.85 22.77 13.09
C GLU A 240 -23.01 21.33 13.64
N ALA A 241 -23.99 21.12 14.52
CA ALA A 241 -24.27 19.81 15.10
C ALA A 241 -24.75 18.79 14.05
N ARG A 242 -25.51 19.22 13.04
CA ARG A 242 -25.95 18.36 11.92
C ARG A 242 -24.76 17.89 11.10
N THR A 243 -23.88 18.82 10.76
CA THR A 243 -22.67 18.55 9.99
C THR A 243 -21.73 17.64 10.77
N ALA A 244 -21.55 17.88 12.08
CA ALA A 244 -20.71 17.07 12.95
C ALA A 244 -21.20 15.61 13.10
N LEU A 245 -22.51 15.40 13.20
CA LEU A 245 -23.10 14.05 13.30
C LEU A 245 -23.01 13.29 11.97
N ALA A 246 -23.16 13.98 10.84
CA ALA A 246 -22.94 13.39 9.52
C ALA A 246 -21.48 13.02 9.28
N ARG A 247 -20.53 13.89 9.66
CA ARG A 247 -19.09 13.59 9.65
C ARG A 247 -18.78 12.31 10.43
N ALA A 248 -19.29 12.19 11.66
CA ALA A 248 -19.09 11.01 12.50
C ALA A 248 -19.63 9.71 11.87
N GLU A 249 -20.79 9.77 11.22
CA GLU A 249 -21.36 8.62 10.51
C GLU A 249 -20.54 8.20 9.29
N ILE A 250 -20.05 9.17 8.51
CA ILE A 250 -19.20 8.91 7.35
C ILE A 250 -17.87 8.28 7.78
N LEU A 251 -17.29 8.82 8.85
CA LEU A 251 -16.08 8.31 9.48
C LEU A 251 -16.24 6.86 9.95
N ALA A 252 -17.34 6.57 10.64
CA ALA A 252 -17.65 5.22 11.13
C ALA A 252 -17.77 4.19 9.99
N ARG A 253 -18.19 4.63 8.80
CA ARG A 253 -18.29 3.77 7.61
C ARG A 253 -16.94 3.56 6.92
N GLY A 254 -15.97 4.43 7.16
CA GLY A 254 -14.64 4.38 6.53
C GLY A 254 -14.67 4.47 5.01
N ARG A 255 -15.76 4.98 4.41
CA ARG A 255 -15.96 5.11 2.96
C ARG A 255 -16.66 6.42 2.62
N ARG A 256 -16.32 7.00 1.47
CA ARG A 256 -16.93 8.23 0.94
C ARG A 256 -18.33 7.91 0.41
N PRO A 257 -19.43 8.44 0.97
CA PRO A 257 -20.77 8.09 0.53
C PRO A 257 -21.04 8.61 -0.89
N PRO A 258 -21.78 7.86 -1.73
CA PRO A 258 -22.07 8.25 -3.11
C PRO A 258 -22.97 9.49 -3.22
N ARG A 259 -23.62 9.90 -2.11
CA ARG A 259 -24.58 11.02 -2.02
C ARG A 259 -24.04 12.21 -1.21
N CYS A 260 -22.75 12.22 -0.94
CA CYS A 260 -22.12 13.21 -0.08
C CYS A 260 -21.53 14.42 -0.84
N GLU A 261 -21.28 14.27 -2.15
CA GLU A 261 -20.55 15.28 -2.95
C GLU A 261 -21.29 16.62 -3.02
N ASP A 262 -22.63 16.61 -3.08
CA ASP A 262 -23.44 17.83 -3.17
C ASP A 262 -23.85 18.39 -1.79
N VAL A 263 -23.60 17.66 -0.70
CA VAL A 263 -24.19 17.94 0.63
C VAL A 263 -23.12 18.28 1.68
N LEU A 264 -21.88 17.80 1.51
CA LEU A 264 -20.71 18.13 2.31
C LEU A 264 -19.51 18.36 1.38
N ASP A 265 -19.19 19.61 1.10
CA ASP A 265 -18.03 20.01 0.30
C ASP A 265 -16.76 20.07 1.19
N GLU A 266 -16.30 18.90 1.65
CA GLU A 266 -15.16 18.79 2.55
C GLU A 266 -14.03 17.97 1.92
N ALA A 267 -12.84 18.57 1.80
CA ALA A 267 -11.69 17.99 1.10
C ALA A 267 -11.24 16.61 1.62
N TRP A 268 -11.46 16.30 2.91
CA TRP A 268 -11.10 15.00 3.47
C TRP A 268 -11.97 13.85 2.96
N LEU A 269 -13.15 14.11 2.41
CA LEU A 269 -14.00 13.04 1.87
C LEU A 269 -13.34 12.31 0.71
N ALA A 270 -12.51 13.00 -0.08
CA ALA A 270 -11.73 12.43 -1.16
C ALA A 270 -10.69 11.39 -0.69
N TRP A 271 -10.39 11.36 0.61
CA TRP A 271 -9.42 10.43 1.19
C TRP A 271 -10.04 9.08 1.56
N LEU A 272 -11.36 9.02 1.74
CA LEU A 272 -12.03 7.77 1.98
C LEU A 272 -12.26 7.05 0.63
N PRO A 273 -12.10 5.71 0.57
CA PRO A 273 -12.45 4.94 -0.61
C PRO A 273 -13.90 5.23 -1.02
N ALA A 274 -14.17 5.35 -2.32
CA ALA A 274 -15.53 5.49 -2.81
C ALA A 274 -16.41 4.34 -2.26
N ALA A 275 -17.49 4.69 -1.56
CA ALA A 275 -18.52 3.73 -1.21
C ALA A 275 -19.23 3.32 -2.50
N ARG A 276 -19.63 2.05 -2.56
CA ARG A 276 -20.42 1.59 -3.70
C ARG A 276 -21.84 2.14 -3.61
N PRO A 277 -22.57 2.31 -4.72
CA PRO A 277 -23.96 2.78 -4.70
C PRO A 277 -24.85 1.99 -3.73
N GLU A 278 -24.57 0.70 -3.55
CA GLU A 278 -25.29 -0.21 -2.66
C GLU A 278 -25.02 -0.06 -1.16
N ASP A 279 -23.94 0.64 -0.76
CA ASP A 279 -23.56 0.84 0.67
C ASP A 279 -24.44 1.90 1.36
N GLY A 280 -25.31 2.57 0.59
CA GLY A 280 -26.23 3.58 1.10
C GLY A 280 -25.58 4.91 1.45
N GLY A 281 -26.38 5.98 1.49
CA GLY A 281 -25.89 7.34 1.67
C GLY A 281 -26.02 7.86 3.10
N VAL A 282 -25.25 8.89 3.42
CA VAL A 282 -25.58 9.83 4.51
C VAL A 282 -26.24 11.03 3.87
N VAL A 283 -27.45 11.37 4.30
CA VAL A 283 -28.24 12.47 3.72
C VAL A 283 -28.54 13.48 4.83
N LEU A 284 -28.22 14.75 4.58
CA LEU A 284 -28.63 15.83 5.47
C LEU A 284 -30.07 16.22 5.13
N ALA A 285 -30.95 16.26 6.14
CA ALA A 285 -32.34 16.65 5.95
C ALA A 285 -32.77 17.65 7.03
N ARG A 286 -33.79 18.47 6.72
CA ARG A 286 -34.45 19.35 7.70
C ARG A 286 -35.49 18.61 8.53
N GLU A 287 -36.18 17.66 7.90
CA GLU A 287 -37.22 16.84 8.50
C GLU A 287 -36.90 15.37 8.32
N SER A 288 -37.56 14.49 9.08
CA SER A 288 -37.31 13.04 9.01
C SER A 288 -37.91 12.46 7.73
N PRO A 289 -37.10 12.06 6.74
CA PRO A 289 -37.64 11.53 5.50
C PRO A 289 -38.19 10.12 5.76
N PRO A 290 -39.38 9.78 5.22
CA PRO A 290 -40.04 8.50 5.48
C PRO A 290 -39.33 7.31 4.83
N TRP A 291 -38.43 7.56 3.87
CA TRP A 291 -37.65 6.54 3.17
C TRP A 291 -36.32 6.21 3.86
N ALA A 292 -35.91 6.92 4.91
CA ALA A 292 -34.62 6.66 5.55
C ALA A 292 -34.68 5.48 6.52
N ASP A 293 -33.81 4.50 6.30
CA ASP A 293 -33.65 3.33 7.16
C ASP A 293 -33.25 3.68 8.59
N ARG A 294 -32.52 4.78 8.77
CA ARG A 294 -32.12 5.29 10.08
C ARG A 294 -32.13 6.81 10.08
N VAL A 295 -32.68 7.40 11.14
CA VAL A 295 -32.74 8.86 11.32
C VAL A 295 -31.94 9.25 12.56
N LEU A 296 -30.90 10.07 12.37
CA LEU A 296 -30.08 10.65 13.42
C LEU A 296 -30.50 12.11 13.64
N ARG A 297 -30.89 12.50 14.86
CA ARG A 297 -31.37 13.86 15.15
C ARG A 297 -30.34 14.66 15.95
N THR A 298 -30.09 15.91 15.58
CA THR A 298 -29.07 16.75 16.24
C THR A 298 -29.41 17.10 17.68
N ARG A 299 -30.69 17.29 18.01
CA ARG A 299 -31.18 17.58 19.36
C ARG A 299 -30.92 16.44 20.35
N ASP A 300 -30.69 15.23 19.86
CA ASP A 300 -30.43 14.03 20.65
C ASP A 300 -28.90 13.80 20.82
N ALA A 301 -28.06 14.68 20.26
CA ALA A 301 -26.62 14.53 20.20
C ALA A 301 -25.91 15.72 20.87
N ALA A 302 -25.29 15.49 22.02
CA ALA A 302 -24.38 16.44 22.65
C ALA A 302 -23.03 16.44 21.90
N VAL A 303 -22.91 17.22 20.82
CA VAL A 303 -21.73 17.17 19.95
C VAL A 303 -20.91 18.45 20.04
N ALA A 304 -19.69 18.33 20.55
CA ALA A 304 -18.61 19.30 20.34
C ALA A 304 -17.49 18.62 19.53
N VAL A 305 -17.73 18.43 18.23
CA VAL A 305 -16.70 18.02 17.26
C VAL A 305 -16.53 19.19 16.30
N SER A 306 -15.39 19.87 16.38
CA SER A 306 -15.08 20.93 15.41
C SER A 306 -14.89 20.33 14.01
N ALA A 307 -15.20 21.11 12.96
CA ALA A 307 -14.95 20.70 11.57
C ALA A 307 -13.54 20.18 11.35
N ARG A 308 -12.58 20.86 11.96
CA ARG A 308 -11.17 20.49 11.95
C ARG A 308 -10.88 19.13 12.61
N ARG A 309 -11.59 18.77 13.67
CA ARG A 309 -11.41 17.49 14.41
C ARG A 309 -12.00 16.30 13.65
N ALA A 310 -13.14 16.49 12.98
CA ALA A 310 -13.69 15.50 12.06
C ALA A 310 -12.81 15.31 10.83
N GLU A 311 -12.30 16.41 10.27
CA GLU A 311 -11.35 16.39 9.16
C GLU A 311 -10.05 15.64 9.53
N LEU A 312 -9.46 15.94 10.68
CA LEU A 312 -8.28 15.25 11.19
C LEU A 312 -8.54 13.75 11.43
N ALA A 313 -9.70 13.40 12.02
CA ALA A 313 -10.10 12.00 12.24
C ALA A 313 -10.29 11.24 10.91
N ALA A 314 -10.79 11.91 9.88
CA ALA A 314 -11.03 11.29 8.57
C ALA A 314 -9.75 11.10 7.77
N ARG A 315 -8.90 12.13 7.80
CA ARG A 315 -7.56 12.06 7.24
C ARG A 315 -6.75 10.92 7.88
N ARG A 316 -6.99 10.64 9.18
CA ARG A 316 -6.36 9.56 9.94
C ARG A 316 -6.98 8.18 9.70
N ALA A 317 -8.30 8.06 9.57
CA ALA A 317 -8.97 6.80 9.20
C ALA A 317 -8.55 6.31 7.80
N ALA A 318 -8.44 7.23 6.84
CA ALA A 318 -7.87 6.95 5.52
C ALA A 318 -6.37 6.56 5.57
N SER A 319 -5.62 7.14 6.50
CA SER A 319 -4.20 6.87 6.75
C SER A 319 -3.94 5.47 7.35
N LEU A 320 -4.82 5.01 8.26
CA LEU A 320 -4.76 3.67 8.84
C LEU A 320 -5.13 2.57 7.82
N ALA A 321 -6.01 2.86 6.85
CA ALA A 321 -6.27 1.97 5.71
C ALA A 321 -5.04 1.85 4.79
N SER A 322 -4.33 2.96 4.55
CA SER A 322 -3.16 3.03 3.65
C SER A 322 -1.90 2.32 4.18
N SER A 323 -1.77 2.10 5.50
CA SER A 323 -0.54 1.54 6.10
C SER A 323 -0.36 0.03 5.84
N ARG A 324 -1.39 -0.64 5.33
CA ARG A 324 -1.35 -2.04 4.87
C ARG A 324 -1.47 -2.17 3.35
N GLU A 325 -1.71 -1.08 2.64
CA GLU A 325 -1.91 -1.07 1.19
C GLU A 325 -0.59 -0.84 0.48
N LEU A 326 -0.31 -1.72 -0.48
CA LEU A 326 0.83 -1.56 -1.36
C LEU A 326 0.68 -0.29 -2.21
N PRO A 327 1.78 0.41 -2.52
CA PRO A 327 1.75 1.55 -3.42
C PRO A 327 1.19 1.16 -4.80
N ALA A 328 0.57 2.12 -5.50
CA ALA A 328 0.02 1.90 -6.83
C ALA A 328 1.09 1.77 -7.92
N SER A 329 2.30 2.26 -7.67
CA SER A 329 3.47 2.09 -8.52
C SER A 329 4.74 2.18 -7.68
N VAL A 330 5.78 1.47 -8.11
CA VAL A 330 7.12 1.47 -7.48
C VAL A 330 8.15 1.59 -8.60
N ARG A 331 9.21 2.39 -8.41
CA ARG A 331 10.37 2.39 -9.32
C ARG A 331 11.35 1.33 -8.86
N TRP A 332 12.04 0.66 -9.79
CA TRP A 332 13.01 -0.37 -9.40
C TRP A 332 14.08 0.17 -8.44
N ALA A 333 14.54 1.40 -8.66
CA ALA A 333 15.49 2.08 -7.78
C ALA A 333 15.00 2.26 -6.34
N ASP A 334 13.68 2.35 -6.11
CA ASP A 334 13.12 2.40 -4.75
C ASP A 334 13.31 1.06 -4.03
N LEU A 335 13.17 -0.05 -4.74
CA LEU A 335 13.40 -1.39 -4.19
C LEU A 335 14.88 -1.59 -3.86
N ALA A 336 15.77 -1.17 -4.76
CA ALA A 336 17.21 -1.26 -4.55
C ALA A 336 17.67 -0.48 -3.31
N ALA A 337 17.04 0.66 -3.03
CA ALA A 337 17.33 1.48 -1.84
C ALA A 337 16.78 0.90 -0.53
N CYS A 338 15.77 0.03 -0.57
CA CYS A 338 15.07 -0.46 0.62
C CYS A 338 15.79 -1.59 1.38
N GLY A 339 17.02 -1.98 0.99
CA GLY A 339 17.72 -3.12 1.58
C GLY A 339 16.99 -4.41 1.26
N ALA A 340 17.22 -4.94 0.05
CA ALA A 340 16.65 -6.21 -0.36
C ALA A 340 17.17 -7.36 0.55
N PRO A 341 16.38 -8.42 0.77
CA PRO A 341 16.91 -9.64 1.37
C PRO A 341 18.13 -10.10 0.58
N GLU A 342 19.14 -10.62 1.28
CA GLU A 342 20.27 -11.28 0.62
C GLU A 342 19.73 -12.40 -0.28
N PRO A 343 20.10 -12.42 -1.57
CA PRO A 343 19.63 -13.46 -2.48
C PRO A 343 20.18 -14.83 -2.05
N GLU A 344 19.36 -15.87 -2.18
CA GLU A 344 19.77 -17.26 -1.92
C GLU A 344 20.52 -17.84 -3.14
N GLY A 345 20.11 -17.41 -4.34
CA GLY A 345 20.63 -17.79 -5.64
C GLY A 345 21.55 -16.77 -6.30
N LEU A 346 22.27 -17.22 -7.33
CA LEU A 346 23.11 -16.33 -8.15
C LEU A 346 22.28 -15.51 -9.14
N LEU A 347 21.16 -16.07 -9.60
CA LEU A 347 20.23 -15.42 -10.53
C LEU A 347 18.97 -14.90 -9.82
N ALA A 348 19.15 -13.83 -9.02
CA ALA A 348 18.10 -13.25 -8.20
C ALA A 348 18.07 -11.70 -8.23
N THR A 349 16.89 -11.09 -8.17
CA THR A 349 16.77 -9.62 -8.15
C THR A 349 15.50 -9.15 -7.44
N ALA A 350 15.56 -7.96 -6.85
CA ALA A 350 14.38 -7.30 -6.31
C ALA A 350 13.45 -6.90 -7.46
N LEU A 351 12.20 -7.35 -7.41
CA LEU A 351 11.26 -7.18 -8.51
C LEU A 351 9.92 -6.54 -8.09
N GLY A 352 9.56 -6.60 -6.81
CA GLY A 352 8.34 -5.97 -6.32
C GLY A 352 8.42 -5.54 -4.87
N ALA A 353 7.47 -4.71 -4.47
CA ALA A 353 7.18 -4.33 -3.10
C ALA A 353 6.13 -5.29 -2.53
N CYS A 354 6.31 -5.81 -1.32
CA CYS A 354 5.32 -6.65 -0.63
C CYS A 354 4.95 -6.09 0.76
N ALA A 355 3.72 -6.37 1.20
CA ALA A 355 3.27 -5.99 2.52
C ALA A 355 3.89 -6.95 3.55
N GLY A 356 4.64 -6.43 4.54
CA GLY A 356 5.28 -7.21 5.59
C GLY A 356 4.96 -6.69 6.99
N ASP A 357 4.94 -7.59 7.99
CA ASP A 357 4.76 -7.29 9.43
C ASP A 357 5.90 -6.45 10.04
N ARG A 358 6.96 -6.17 9.28
CA ARG A 358 8.07 -5.29 9.65
C ARG A 358 8.38 -4.37 8.47
N SER A 359 8.14 -3.08 8.61
CA SER A 359 8.69 -2.06 7.69
C SER A 359 9.56 -1.10 8.47
N PRO A 360 10.71 -0.72 7.91
CA PRO A 360 10.91 0.69 7.65
C PRO A 360 11.42 0.90 6.21
N GLY A 361 10.49 1.11 5.28
CA GLY A 361 10.78 1.54 3.92
C GLY A 361 9.49 2.05 3.27
N PRO A 362 9.55 3.05 2.36
CA PRO A 362 8.37 3.64 1.73
C PRO A 362 7.59 2.70 0.80
N ALA A 363 8.15 1.53 0.47
CA ALA A 363 7.58 0.54 -0.43
C ALA A 363 7.24 -0.82 0.23
N GLY A 364 7.34 -0.96 1.55
CA GLY A 364 7.29 -2.29 2.19
C GLY A 364 8.59 -3.07 2.02
N THR A 365 8.58 -4.39 2.27
CA THR A 365 9.76 -5.26 2.07
C THR A 365 9.90 -5.57 0.57
N ALA A 366 11.13 -5.54 0.03
CA ALA A 366 11.36 -5.96 -1.34
C ALA A 366 11.12 -7.48 -1.48
N TRP A 367 10.29 -7.86 -2.43
CA TRP A 367 10.15 -9.24 -2.90
C TRP A 367 11.21 -9.54 -3.97
N MET A 368 11.87 -10.68 -3.81
CA MET A 368 12.96 -11.16 -4.66
C MET A 368 12.43 -12.21 -5.64
N LEU A 369 12.67 -11.99 -6.93
CA LEU A 369 12.66 -13.07 -7.91
C LEU A 369 13.99 -13.81 -7.77
N ASP A 370 13.96 -15.13 -7.57
CA ASP A 370 15.15 -15.97 -7.49
C ASP A 370 14.92 -17.22 -8.34
N LEU A 371 15.62 -17.30 -9.48
CA LEU A 371 15.46 -18.40 -10.45
C LEU A 371 16.35 -19.61 -10.12
N ASP A 372 17.20 -19.52 -9.11
CA ASP A 372 17.96 -20.68 -8.61
C ASP A 372 17.20 -21.34 -7.45
N ALA A 373 16.78 -20.55 -6.47
CA ALA A 373 16.17 -21.06 -5.24
C ALA A 373 14.71 -21.49 -5.44
N HIS A 374 13.95 -20.76 -6.26
CA HIS A 374 12.51 -20.99 -6.39
C HIS A 374 12.11 -21.78 -7.63
N GLY A 375 13.07 -22.30 -8.38
CA GLY A 375 12.86 -23.04 -9.62
C GLY A 375 13.31 -22.24 -10.85
N PRO A 376 13.76 -22.94 -11.91
CA PRO A 376 14.54 -22.35 -13.00
C PRO A 376 13.74 -21.39 -13.87
N HIS A 377 12.41 -21.45 -13.82
CA HIS A 377 11.52 -20.74 -14.72
C HIS A 377 10.43 -19.98 -13.96
N ALA A 378 10.05 -18.83 -14.51
CA ALA A 378 8.99 -17.99 -13.98
C ALA A 378 7.98 -17.59 -15.05
N LEU A 379 6.73 -17.42 -14.62
CA LEU A 379 5.60 -17.04 -15.46
C LEU A 379 5.00 -15.72 -15.00
N VAL A 380 4.79 -14.79 -15.92
CA VAL A 380 4.02 -13.55 -15.71
C VAL A 380 2.71 -13.66 -16.49
N ALA A 381 1.59 -13.74 -15.79
CA ALA A 381 0.28 -13.91 -16.40
C ALA A 381 -0.68 -12.79 -16.00
N GLY A 382 -1.46 -12.28 -16.95
CA GLY A 382 -2.47 -11.26 -16.69
C GLY A 382 -3.13 -10.71 -17.94
N ASP A 383 -4.31 -10.13 -17.78
CA ASP A 383 -5.07 -9.55 -18.89
C ASP A 383 -4.30 -8.39 -19.57
N PRO A 384 -4.65 -8.02 -20.82
CA PRO A 384 -4.04 -6.86 -21.49
C PRO A 384 -4.07 -5.58 -20.65
N GLY A 385 -2.99 -4.80 -20.70
CA GLY A 385 -2.88 -3.52 -19.96
C GLY A 385 -2.54 -3.64 -18.47
N THR A 386 -2.40 -4.86 -17.94
CA THR A 386 -2.08 -5.07 -16.51
C THR A 386 -0.60 -4.91 -16.17
N GLY A 387 0.27 -4.67 -17.15
CA GLY A 387 1.71 -4.39 -16.94
C GLY A 387 2.65 -5.59 -17.12
N ARG A 388 2.21 -6.67 -17.78
CA ARG A 388 3.01 -7.88 -18.02
C ARG A 388 4.34 -7.63 -18.70
N THR A 389 4.34 -6.95 -19.85
CA THR A 389 5.59 -6.65 -20.58
C THR A 389 6.52 -5.75 -19.77
N THR A 390 5.97 -4.80 -19.01
CA THR A 390 6.74 -3.94 -18.09
C THR A 390 7.41 -4.77 -17.00
N ALA A 391 6.70 -5.73 -16.40
CA ALA A 391 7.27 -6.64 -15.41
C ALA A 391 8.38 -7.52 -16.01
N LEU A 392 8.16 -8.04 -17.22
CA LEU A 392 9.13 -8.85 -17.96
C LEU A 392 10.43 -8.07 -18.24
N VAL A 393 10.31 -6.87 -18.82
CA VAL A 393 11.43 -5.98 -19.10
C VAL A 393 12.16 -5.60 -17.81
N THR A 394 11.42 -5.27 -16.75
CA THR A 394 12.03 -4.90 -15.46
C THR A 394 12.83 -6.05 -14.87
N ALA A 395 12.30 -7.28 -14.87
CA ALA A 395 13.01 -8.45 -14.37
C ALA A 395 14.30 -8.73 -15.15
N VAL A 396 14.25 -8.71 -16.49
CA VAL A 396 15.43 -8.93 -17.35
C VAL A 396 16.50 -7.87 -17.08
N LEU A 397 16.13 -6.60 -17.09
CA LEU A 397 17.07 -5.50 -16.88
C LEU A 397 17.64 -5.47 -15.46
N ALA A 398 16.83 -5.80 -14.45
CA ALA A 398 17.28 -5.86 -13.06
C ALA A 398 18.25 -7.02 -12.79
N LEU A 399 18.08 -8.16 -13.47
CA LEU A 399 19.08 -9.23 -13.47
C LEU A 399 20.34 -8.79 -14.23
N ALA A 400 20.20 -8.20 -15.41
CA ALA A 400 21.33 -7.75 -16.23
C ALA A 400 22.19 -6.68 -15.53
N LEU A 401 21.60 -5.77 -14.76
CA LEU A 401 22.32 -4.67 -14.11
C LEU A 401 23.41 -5.13 -13.14
N THR A 402 23.24 -6.30 -12.54
CA THR A 402 24.08 -6.80 -11.44
C THR A 402 24.95 -7.98 -11.88
N ARG A 403 24.91 -8.34 -13.17
CA ARG A 403 25.66 -9.48 -13.71
C ARG A 403 26.39 -9.05 -14.96
N ASP A 404 27.66 -9.42 -15.08
CA ASP A 404 28.42 -9.16 -16.30
C ASP A 404 27.87 -9.96 -17.51
N PRO A 405 27.90 -9.44 -18.75
CA PRO A 405 27.52 -10.18 -19.97
C PRO A 405 28.27 -11.51 -20.19
N THR A 406 29.45 -11.69 -19.58
CA THR A 406 30.19 -12.95 -19.56
C THR A 406 29.60 -13.99 -18.60
N ARG A 407 28.74 -13.59 -17.67
CA ARG A 407 28.06 -14.44 -16.68
C ARG A 407 26.58 -14.63 -16.99
N LEU A 408 25.92 -13.63 -17.60
CA LEU A 408 24.51 -13.69 -17.99
C LEU A 408 24.33 -13.25 -19.45
N ARG A 409 23.66 -14.08 -20.24
CA ARG A 409 23.19 -13.76 -21.60
C ARG A 409 21.67 -13.76 -21.64
N VAL A 410 21.11 -12.94 -22.51
CA VAL A 410 19.66 -12.77 -22.67
C VAL A 410 19.26 -13.05 -24.11
N ALA A 411 18.27 -13.93 -24.32
CA ALA A 411 17.56 -14.08 -25.58
C ALA A 411 16.11 -13.62 -25.39
N ALA A 412 15.56 -12.89 -26.35
CA ALA A 412 14.20 -12.35 -26.27
C ALA A 412 13.35 -12.77 -27.47
N ILE A 413 12.10 -13.14 -27.22
CA ILE A 413 11.08 -13.46 -28.23
C ILE A 413 9.86 -12.60 -27.92
N ASP A 414 9.60 -11.59 -28.75
CA ASP A 414 8.49 -10.65 -28.60
C ASP A 414 7.41 -10.93 -29.65
N LEU A 415 6.30 -11.49 -29.20
CA LEU A 415 5.13 -11.78 -30.04
C LEU A 415 3.99 -10.78 -29.84
N ALA A 416 4.16 -9.84 -28.90
CA ALA A 416 3.10 -9.00 -28.35
C ALA A 416 3.02 -7.60 -29.00
N GLY A 417 4.06 -7.17 -29.71
CA GLY A 417 4.05 -5.88 -30.40
C GLY A 417 5.30 -5.01 -30.21
N GLY A 418 6.46 -5.60 -29.88
CA GLY A 418 7.75 -4.91 -29.90
C GLY A 418 8.12 -4.15 -28.62
N ALA A 419 7.29 -4.21 -27.57
CA ALA A 419 7.55 -3.53 -26.30
C ALA A 419 8.68 -4.20 -25.49
N LEU A 420 8.81 -5.53 -25.54
CA LEU A 420 9.95 -6.24 -24.98
C LEU A 420 11.21 -5.93 -25.80
N ALA A 421 11.11 -6.01 -27.13
CA ALA A 421 12.19 -5.70 -28.06
C ALA A 421 12.74 -4.27 -27.86
N GLY A 422 11.85 -3.28 -27.79
CA GLY A 422 12.18 -1.89 -27.55
C GLY A 422 12.82 -1.65 -26.18
N GLY A 423 12.31 -2.30 -25.14
CA GLY A 423 12.82 -2.19 -23.77
C GLY A 423 14.23 -2.75 -23.58
N LEU A 424 14.65 -3.72 -24.42
CA LEU A 424 15.97 -4.37 -24.35
C LEU A 424 16.96 -3.86 -25.40
N LYS A 425 16.58 -2.87 -26.21
CA LYS A 425 17.41 -2.38 -27.31
C LYS A 425 18.77 -1.85 -26.82
N GLY A 426 19.84 -2.44 -27.35
CA GLY A 426 21.22 -2.04 -27.07
C GLY A 426 21.76 -2.51 -25.72
N VAL A 427 21.05 -3.38 -25.00
CA VAL A 427 21.55 -4.03 -23.79
C VAL A 427 22.70 -4.98 -24.16
N PRO A 428 23.89 -4.89 -23.53
CA PRO A 428 25.06 -5.72 -23.88
C PRO A 428 24.84 -7.23 -23.72
N HIS A 429 23.93 -7.64 -22.82
CA HIS A 429 23.61 -9.05 -22.57
C HIS A 429 22.77 -9.69 -23.68
N LEU A 430 22.15 -8.91 -24.56
CA LEU A 430 21.19 -9.40 -25.55
C LEU A 430 21.91 -10.12 -26.70
N VAL A 431 21.74 -11.44 -26.78
CA VAL A 431 22.37 -12.33 -27.78
C VAL A 431 21.41 -12.79 -28.87
N GLY A 432 20.12 -12.50 -28.77
CA GLY A 432 19.16 -12.86 -29.81
C GLY A 432 17.81 -12.18 -29.55
N LEU A 433 17.18 -11.71 -30.61
CA LEU A 433 15.89 -11.03 -30.56
C LEU A 433 15.01 -11.45 -31.74
N VAL A 434 13.87 -12.06 -31.44
CA VAL A 434 12.77 -12.25 -32.40
C VAL A 434 11.73 -11.15 -32.13
N ASP A 435 11.46 -10.28 -33.10
CA ASP A 435 10.38 -9.28 -33.03
C ASP A 435 9.31 -9.59 -34.07
N ARG A 436 8.15 -10.07 -33.63
CA ARG A 436 6.96 -10.38 -34.47
C ARG A 436 7.22 -11.31 -35.67
N ALA A 437 8.33 -12.01 -35.68
CA ALA A 437 8.67 -13.02 -36.67
C ALA A 437 8.33 -14.43 -36.15
N ASP A 438 8.42 -15.42 -37.02
CA ASP A 438 8.27 -16.82 -36.65
C ASP A 438 9.33 -17.23 -35.60
N PRO A 439 8.92 -17.65 -34.39
CA PRO A 439 9.87 -18.04 -33.35
C PRO A 439 10.39 -19.47 -33.48
N ALA A 440 9.92 -20.28 -34.44
CA ALA A 440 10.36 -21.66 -34.60
C ALA A 440 11.89 -21.82 -34.74
N PRO A 441 12.60 -21.07 -35.60
CA PRO A 441 14.06 -21.18 -35.72
C PRO A 441 14.80 -20.84 -34.43
N ALA A 442 14.27 -19.87 -33.67
CA ALA A 442 14.84 -19.49 -32.38
C ALA A 442 14.68 -20.61 -31.35
N LEU A 443 13.53 -21.30 -31.31
CA LEU A 443 13.33 -22.43 -30.41
C LEU A 443 14.15 -23.66 -30.80
N GLU A 444 14.33 -23.93 -32.09
CA GLU A 444 15.22 -24.99 -32.57
C GLU A 444 16.66 -24.72 -32.13
N ALA A 445 17.15 -23.49 -32.32
CA ALA A 445 18.48 -23.09 -31.88
C ALA A 445 18.64 -23.15 -30.36
N LEU A 446 17.63 -22.73 -29.60
CA LEU A 446 17.64 -22.84 -28.14
C LEU A 446 17.65 -24.30 -27.68
N SER A 447 16.90 -25.18 -28.35
CA SER A 447 16.89 -26.61 -28.06
C SER A 447 18.25 -27.25 -28.34
N ALA A 448 18.89 -26.87 -29.44
CA ALA A 448 20.25 -27.29 -29.78
C ALA A 448 21.28 -26.79 -28.74
N GLU A 449 21.17 -25.55 -28.29
CA GLU A 449 22.03 -24.99 -27.23
C GLU A 449 21.86 -25.75 -25.91
N VAL A 450 20.62 -26.06 -25.50
CA VAL A 450 20.35 -26.88 -24.30
C VAL A 450 21.01 -28.26 -24.42
N ALA A 451 20.86 -28.93 -25.56
CA ALA A 451 21.47 -30.23 -25.81
C ALA A 451 23.01 -30.16 -25.79
N ALA A 452 23.60 -29.13 -26.40
CA ALA A 452 25.04 -28.91 -26.41
C ALA A 452 25.59 -28.66 -25.00
N ARG A 453 24.88 -27.88 -24.17
CA ARG A 453 25.26 -27.67 -22.77
C ARG A 453 25.14 -28.94 -21.93
N ALA A 454 24.10 -29.76 -22.16
CA ALA A 454 23.93 -31.03 -21.46
C ALA A 454 25.11 -31.99 -21.75
N ALA A 455 25.54 -32.09 -23.01
CA ALA A 455 26.70 -32.90 -23.39
C ALA A 455 28.00 -32.39 -22.74
N ARG A 456 28.21 -31.07 -22.74
CA ARG A 456 29.39 -30.45 -22.10
C ARG A 456 29.40 -30.62 -20.58
N LEU A 457 28.24 -30.48 -19.93
CA LEU A 457 28.10 -30.73 -18.50
C LEU A 457 28.43 -32.20 -18.17
N GLY A 458 27.91 -33.15 -18.96
CA GLY A 458 28.24 -34.57 -18.82
C GLY A 458 29.73 -34.86 -18.97
N ALA A 459 30.42 -34.17 -19.89
CA ALA A 459 31.87 -34.29 -20.08
C ALA A 459 32.70 -33.57 -19.00
N SER A 460 32.14 -32.60 -18.28
CA SER A 460 32.84 -31.82 -17.25
C SER A 460 33.13 -32.59 -15.96
N GLY A 461 32.45 -33.72 -15.73
CA GLY A 461 32.51 -34.48 -14.47
C GLY A 461 31.87 -33.78 -13.26
N CYS A 462 31.23 -32.61 -13.46
CA CYS A 462 30.58 -31.86 -12.39
C CYS A 462 29.18 -32.42 -12.08
N ALA A 463 28.80 -32.44 -10.80
CA ALA A 463 27.50 -32.96 -10.35
C ALA A 463 26.31 -32.06 -10.71
N SER A 464 26.55 -30.77 -11.02
CA SER A 464 25.53 -29.81 -11.38
C SER A 464 26.13 -28.65 -12.18
N PHE A 465 25.28 -27.88 -12.86
CA PHE A 465 25.71 -26.67 -13.55
C PHE A 465 26.36 -25.66 -12.59
N ARG A 466 25.83 -25.51 -11.37
CA ARG A 466 26.41 -24.65 -10.33
C ARG A 466 27.83 -25.08 -9.96
N ALA A 467 28.06 -26.37 -9.75
CA ALA A 467 29.40 -26.88 -9.49
C ALA A 467 30.35 -26.61 -10.67
N TRP A 468 29.85 -26.70 -11.90
CA TRP A 468 30.63 -26.36 -13.09
C TRP A 468 30.94 -24.86 -13.18
N GLU A 469 30.03 -23.97 -12.76
CA GLU A 469 30.28 -22.52 -12.67
C GLU A 469 31.39 -22.18 -11.68
N GLU A 470 31.44 -22.88 -10.55
CA GLU A 470 32.47 -22.71 -9.51
C GLU A 470 33.87 -23.08 -10.01
N THR A 471 33.97 -24.02 -10.96
CA THR A 471 35.25 -24.32 -11.64
C THR A 471 35.69 -23.25 -12.64
N GLY A 472 34.79 -22.33 -13.03
CA GLY A 472 35.00 -21.36 -14.10
C GLY A 472 34.89 -21.93 -15.52
N GLY A 473 34.59 -23.23 -15.68
CA GLY A 473 34.47 -23.89 -16.98
C GLY A 473 33.09 -23.81 -17.64
N ALA A 474 32.05 -23.43 -16.88
CA ALA A 474 30.68 -23.34 -17.40
C ALA A 474 30.47 -22.14 -18.35
N PRO A 475 29.60 -22.26 -19.36
CA PRO A 475 29.16 -21.12 -20.15
C PRO A 475 28.35 -20.13 -19.30
N ALA A 476 28.21 -18.90 -19.78
CA ALA A 476 27.28 -17.93 -19.20
C ALA A 476 25.86 -18.52 -19.10
N ARG A 477 25.17 -18.22 -18.00
CA ARG A 477 23.75 -18.53 -17.87
C ARG A 477 22.96 -17.83 -18.96
N LEU A 478 21.92 -18.49 -19.47
CA LEU A 478 21.08 -17.95 -20.53
C LEU A 478 19.67 -17.73 -20.00
N LEU A 479 19.22 -16.47 -19.99
CA LEU A 479 17.84 -16.10 -19.69
C LEU A 479 17.08 -15.90 -21.01
N VAL A 480 16.01 -16.66 -21.21
CA VAL A 480 15.13 -16.56 -22.37
C VAL A 480 13.83 -15.90 -21.95
N ALA A 481 13.59 -14.68 -22.41
CA ALA A 481 12.37 -13.92 -22.16
C ALA A 481 11.41 -14.07 -23.34
N ILE A 482 10.19 -14.56 -23.09
CA ILE A 482 9.17 -14.76 -24.14
C ILE A 482 7.92 -13.98 -23.76
N ASP A 483 7.60 -12.91 -24.50
CA ASP A 483 6.34 -12.18 -24.34
C ASP A 483 5.25 -12.73 -25.25
N GLU A 484 4.04 -12.80 -24.70
CA GLU A 484 2.86 -13.43 -25.31
C GLU A 484 3.11 -14.82 -25.88
N PHE A 485 3.74 -15.70 -25.09
CA PHE A 485 4.00 -17.07 -25.54
C PHE A 485 2.70 -17.86 -25.86
N HIS A 486 1.52 -17.40 -25.44
CA HIS A 486 0.27 -18.02 -25.88
C HIS A 486 0.02 -17.86 -27.39
N ALA A 487 0.67 -16.89 -28.06
CA ALA A 487 0.70 -16.85 -29.51
C ALA A 487 1.39 -18.10 -30.09
N LEU A 488 2.29 -18.73 -29.33
CA LEU A 488 2.84 -20.05 -29.62
C LEU A 488 1.80 -21.17 -29.45
N ALA A 489 0.67 -20.94 -28.76
CA ALA A 489 -0.38 -21.96 -28.64
C ALA A 489 -1.19 -22.14 -29.95
N ALA A 490 -1.07 -21.20 -30.90
CA ALA A 490 -1.54 -21.37 -32.27
C ALA A 490 -0.62 -22.29 -33.09
N TRP A 491 0.53 -22.69 -32.54
CA TRP A 491 1.43 -23.61 -33.18
C TRP A 491 0.91 -25.05 -33.18
N ASP A 492 1.42 -25.82 -34.12
CA ASP A 492 1.15 -27.25 -34.20
C ASP A 492 1.66 -28.01 -32.94
N ALA A 493 1.30 -29.29 -32.87
CA ALA A 493 1.67 -30.15 -31.75
C ALA A 493 3.19 -30.32 -31.58
N ALA A 494 3.95 -30.31 -32.69
CA ALA A 494 5.40 -30.55 -32.65
C ALA A 494 6.15 -29.41 -31.94
N HIS A 495 5.75 -28.17 -32.21
CA HIS A 495 6.38 -27.01 -31.57
C HIS A 495 6.03 -26.90 -30.07
N ARG A 496 4.80 -27.26 -29.68
CA ARG A 496 4.41 -27.32 -28.25
C ARG A 496 5.22 -28.37 -27.50
N GLU A 497 5.41 -29.53 -28.11
CA GLU A 497 6.25 -30.60 -27.54
C GLU A 497 7.73 -30.17 -27.45
N ALA A 498 8.23 -29.42 -28.44
CA ALA A 498 9.58 -28.85 -28.39
C ALA A 498 9.75 -27.86 -27.22
N LEU A 499 8.78 -26.97 -26.99
CA LEU A 499 8.80 -26.05 -25.86
C LEU A 499 8.74 -26.78 -24.52
N ALA A 500 7.91 -27.82 -24.41
CA ALA A 500 7.81 -28.65 -23.20
C ALA A 500 9.14 -29.35 -22.89
N ARG A 501 9.77 -29.98 -23.90
CA ARG A 501 11.10 -30.61 -23.77
C ARG A 501 12.16 -29.58 -23.37
N LEU A 502 12.13 -28.41 -23.98
CA LEU A 502 13.06 -27.32 -23.67
C LEU A 502 12.88 -26.86 -22.22
N ALA A 503 11.66 -26.61 -21.75
CA ALA A 503 11.39 -26.19 -20.37
C ALA A 503 11.82 -27.25 -19.33
N SER A 504 11.63 -28.53 -19.64
CA SER A 504 12.04 -29.62 -18.74
C SER A 504 13.57 -29.72 -18.61
N ALA A 505 14.31 -29.56 -19.71
CA ALA A 505 15.77 -29.75 -19.72
C ALA A 505 16.59 -28.48 -19.40
N ALA A 506 16.06 -27.29 -19.69
CA ALA A 506 16.81 -26.02 -19.66
C ALA A 506 17.43 -25.71 -18.29
N GLY A 507 16.66 -25.88 -17.21
CA GLY A 507 17.11 -25.53 -15.85
C GLY A 507 18.38 -26.26 -15.41
N ALA A 508 18.54 -27.53 -15.80
CA ALA A 508 19.67 -28.36 -15.41
C ALA A 508 21.01 -27.88 -16.01
N VAL A 509 20.96 -27.06 -17.07
CA VAL A 509 22.14 -26.61 -17.84
C VAL A 509 22.28 -25.09 -17.85
N GLY A 510 21.73 -24.42 -16.83
CA GLY A 510 21.86 -22.96 -16.65
C GLY A 510 21.10 -22.14 -17.68
N VAL A 511 20.02 -22.70 -18.25
CA VAL A 511 19.09 -21.98 -19.12
C VAL A 511 17.78 -21.76 -18.35
N HIS A 512 17.31 -20.52 -18.32
CA HIS A 512 16.15 -20.08 -17.55
C HIS A 512 15.12 -19.44 -18.46
N LEU A 513 13.83 -19.74 -18.24
CA LEU A 513 12.72 -19.19 -19.01
C LEU A 513 11.94 -18.19 -18.17
N LEU A 514 11.72 -17.01 -18.74
CA LEU A 514 10.82 -16.00 -18.18
C LEU A 514 9.69 -15.77 -19.19
N LEU A 515 8.55 -16.39 -18.92
CA LEU A 515 7.42 -16.50 -19.84
C LEU A 515 6.33 -15.50 -19.50
N ALA A 516 5.68 -14.93 -20.51
CA ALA A 516 4.59 -13.98 -20.33
C ALA A 516 3.36 -14.35 -21.19
N THR A 517 2.15 -14.31 -20.60
CA THR A 517 0.88 -14.59 -21.30
C THR A 517 -0.31 -13.73 -20.85
N SER A 518 -1.21 -13.41 -21.78
CA SER A 518 -2.55 -12.86 -21.54
C SER A 518 -3.64 -13.92 -21.42
N ARG A 519 -3.34 -15.17 -21.76
CA ARG A 519 -4.28 -16.30 -21.74
C ARG A 519 -3.71 -17.47 -20.94
N PRO A 520 -3.78 -17.41 -19.61
CA PRO A 520 -3.11 -18.39 -18.74
C PRO A 520 -3.73 -19.78 -18.74
N THR A 521 -5.06 -19.89 -18.84
CA THR A 521 -5.81 -21.15 -18.62
C THR A 521 -5.87 -22.10 -19.81
N SER A 522 -5.63 -21.61 -21.02
CA SER A 522 -5.82 -22.39 -22.25
C SER A 522 -4.53 -22.61 -23.03
N ALA A 523 -3.36 -22.27 -22.47
CA ALA A 523 -2.11 -22.17 -23.22
C ALA A 523 -0.89 -22.85 -22.57
N LEU A 524 -0.97 -23.28 -21.30
CA LEU A 524 0.16 -23.91 -20.63
C LEU A 524 0.07 -25.43 -20.72
N ASP A 525 1.04 -26.02 -21.41
CA ASP A 525 1.28 -27.46 -21.37
C ASP A 525 1.62 -27.89 -19.93
N PRO A 526 1.09 -29.03 -19.43
CA PRO A 526 1.37 -29.52 -18.07
C PRO A 526 2.86 -29.66 -17.74
N ASP A 527 3.69 -30.01 -18.72
CA ASP A 527 5.13 -30.21 -18.50
C ASP A 527 5.86 -28.87 -18.36
N VAL A 528 5.45 -27.87 -19.16
CA VAL A 528 5.92 -26.49 -19.00
C VAL A 528 5.48 -25.95 -17.64
N ARG A 529 4.23 -26.21 -17.24
CA ARG A 529 3.66 -25.81 -15.95
C ARG A 529 4.45 -26.40 -14.78
N ALA A 530 4.81 -27.69 -14.85
CA ALA A 530 5.57 -28.38 -13.82
C ALA A 530 7.00 -27.83 -13.66
N SER A 531 7.55 -27.24 -14.72
CA SER A 531 8.90 -26.65 -14.73
C SER A 531 8.92 -25.19 -14.23
N ILE A 532 7.75 -24.57 -14.03
CA ILE A 532 7.62 -23.19 -13.53
C ILE A 532 7.55 -23.20 -12.00
N GLY A 533 8.58 -22.65 -11.36
CA GLY A 533 8.65 -22.56 -9.91
C GLY A 533 8.07 -21.28 -9.32
N THR A 534 8.00 -20.21 -10.11
CA THR A 534 7.44 -18.91 -9.70
C THR A 534 6.35 -18.44 -10.66
N VAL A 535 5.17 -18.11 -10.14
CA VAL A 535 4.06 -17.53 -10.89
C VAL A 535 3.77 -16.13 -10.37
N ILE A 536 3.81 -15.15 -11.25
CA ILE A 536 3.46 -13.75 -11.00
C ILE A 536 2.13 -13.50 -11.72
N ALA A 537 1.02 -13.63 -10.99
CA ALA A 537 -0.32 -13.42 -11.51
C ALA A 537 -0.74 -11.96 -11.30
N LEU A 538 -0.64 -11.17 -12.36
CA LEU A 538 -1.30 -9.87 -12.49
C LEU A 538 -2.83 -10.08 -12.54
N ARG A 539 -3.58 -8.97 -12.61
CA ARG A 539 -5.04 -9.05 -12.68
C ARG A 539 -5.51 -9.91 -13.85
N VAL A 540 -6.46 -10.80 -13.58
CA VAL A 540 -7.12 -11.67 -14.58
C VAL A 540 -8.63 -11.53 -14.51
N GLY A 541 -9.30 -11.74 -15.65
CA GLY A 541 -10.73 -11.44 -15.80
C GLY A 541 -11.67 -12.41 -15.10
N SER A 542 -11.19 -13.56 -14.62
CA SER A 542 -12.04 -14.57 -13.97
C SER A 542 -11.39 -15.23 -12.75
N GLU A 543 -12.22 -15.56 -11.74
CA GLU A 543 -11.76 -16.31 -10.57
C GLU A 543 -11.26 -17.72 -10.94
N ALA A 544 -11.78 -18.32 -12.02
CA ALA A 544 -11.32 -19.62 -12.50
C ALA A 544 -9.87 -19.55 -12.99
N ALA A 545 -9.53 -18.53 -13.80
CA ALA A 545 -8.16 -18.31 -14.25
C ALA A 545 -7.19 -18.01 -13.11
N SER A 546 -7.65 -17.25 -12.11
CA SER A 546 -6.87 -17.01 -10.90
C SER A 546 -6.59 -18.31 -10.13
N ARG A 547 -7.59 -19.17 -9.95
CA ARG A 547 -7.41 -20.46 -9.25
C ARG A 547 -6.45 -21.39 -9.98
N ASP A 548 -6.50 -21.41 -11.30
CA ASP A 548 -5.58 -22.20 -12.14
C ASP A 548 -4.13 -21.72 -12.02
N LEU A 549 -3.91 -20.40 -11.98
CA LEU A 549 -2.59 -19.79 -11.87
C LEU A 549 -1.96 -19.90 -10.48
N VAL A 550 -2.72 -19.55 -9.44
CA VAL A 550 -2.18 -19.36 -8.07
C VAL A 550 -2.97 -20.09 -6.98
N GLY A 551 -3.91 -20.97 -7.36
CA GLY A 551 -4.69 -21.77 -6.41
C GLY A 551 -5.83 -21.03 -5.71
N THR A 552 -5.93 -19.70 -5.85
CA THR A 552 -7.01 -18.88 -5.25
C THR A 552 -7.59 -17.87 -6.22
N ALA A 553 -8.70 -17.24 -5.82
CA ALA A 553 -9.36 -16.20 -6.60
C ALA A 553 -8.71 -14.81 -6.45
N ASP A 554 -7.56 -14.71 -5.78
CA ASP A 554 -7.01 -13.43 -5.33
C ASP A 554 -6.53 -12.55 -6.50
N ALA A 555 -5.91 -13.13 -7.53
CA ALA A 555 -5.47 -12.40 -8.72
C ALA A 555 -6.65 -11.77 -9.49
N ALA A 556 -7.81 -12.44 -9.51
CA ALA A 556 -9.03 -11.89 -10.10
C ALA A 556 -9.67 -10.75 -9.28
N ARG A 557 -9.29 -10.63 -8.00
CA ARG A 557 -9.79 -9.60 -7.08
C ARG A 557 -8.86 -8.40 -6.93
N LEU A 558 -7.67 -8.43 -7.56
CA LEU A 558 -6.74 -7.32 -7.57
C LEU A 558 -7.41 -6.04 -8.10
N PRO A 559 -7.11 -4.85 -7.58
CA PRO A 559 -7.73 -3.60 -8.01
C PRO A 559 -7.61 -3.32 -9.51
N GLU A 560 -8.67 -2.77 -10.08
CA GLU A 560 -8.70 -2.27 -11.45
C GLU A 560 -7.89 -0.96 -11.54
N GLY A 561 -7.25 -0.70 -12.68
CA GLY A 561 -6.52 0.57 -12.90
C GLY A 561 -5.18 0.70 -12.18
N ILE A 562 -4.65 -0.38 -11.59
CA ILE A 562 -3.31 -0.41 -10.97
C ILE A 562 -2.43 -1.43 -11.69
N PRO A 563 -1.78 -1.08 -12.81
CA PRO A 563 -0.84 -1.97 -13.49
C PRO A 563 0.33 -2.37 -12.60
N GLY A 564 0.81 -3.60 -12.74
CA GLY A 564 1.91 -4.17 -11.95
C GLY A 564 1.50 -4.72 -10.59
N ARG A 565 0.25 -4.49 -10.15
CA ARG A 565 -0.30 -5.19 -8.98
C ARG A 565 -0.44 -6.68 -9.29
N ALA A 566 0.16 -7.54 -8.46
CA ALA A 566 0.18 -8.98 -8.69
C ALA A 566 0.01 -9.80 -7.40
N VAL A 567 -0.43 -11.04 -7.55
CA VAL A 567 -0.26 -12.10 -6.57
C VAL A 567 0.88 -13.00 -7.05
N VAL A 568 1.91 -13.15 -6.22
CA VAL A 568 3.01 -14.08 -6.49
C VAL A 568 2.72 -15.40 -5.78
N ALA A 569 2.84 -16.52 -6.49
CA ALA A 569 2.88 -17.86 -5.92
C ALA A 569 4.25 -18.48 -6.20
N CYS A 570 4.95 -18.84 -5.13
CA CYS A 570 6.36 -19.26 -5.19
C CYS A 570 6.69 -20.09 -3.95
N ALA A 571 7.34 -21.25 -4.12
CA ALA A 571 7.74 -22.15 -3.02
C ALA A 571 6.59 -22.44 -2.00
N GLY A 572 5.36 -22.64 -2.50
CA GLY A 572 4.17 -22.89 -1.67
C GLY A 572 3.63 -21.68 -0.91
N ARG A 573 4.29 -20.52 -1.00
CA ARG A 573 3.87 -19.26 -0.38
C ARG A 573 3.18 -18.36 -1.40
N ARG A 574 2.31 -17.49 -0.89
CA ARG A 574 1.62 -16.48 -1.69
C ARG A 574 1.70 -15.12 -1.02
N CYS A 575 1.97 -14.09 -1.81
CA CYS A 575 1.94 -12.71 -1.34
C CYS A 575 1.42 -11.78 -2.44
N GLU A 576 0.74 -10.71 -2.03
CA GLU A 576 0.42 -9.60 -2.91
C GLU A 576 1.66 -8.70 -3.04
N VAL A 577 1.93 -8.25 -4.26
CA VAL A 577 3.06 -7.38 -4.56
C VAL A 577 2.67 -6.23 -5.49
N GLN A 578 3.40 -5.12 -5.42
CA GLN A 578 3.47 -4.13 -6.50
C GLN A 578 4.77 -4.36 -7.26
N LEU A 579 4.69 -4.80 -8.52
CA LEU A 579 5.88 -4.93 -9.35
C LEU A 579 6.45 -3.55 -9.70
N ALA A 580 7.78 -3.48 -9.74
CA ALA A 580 8.49 -2.26 -10.07
C ALA A 580 8.44 -1.94 -11.57
N THR A 581 8.55 -0.66 -11.87
CA THR A 581 8.81 -0.14 -13.23
C THR A 581 10.32 -0.07 -13.50
N PRO A 582 10.77 -0.14 -14.77
CA PRO A 582 12.19 -0.21 -15.13
C PRO A 582 12.86 1.17 -15.09
N VAL A 583 12.72 1.88 -13.96
CA VAL A 583 13.27 3.20 -13.71
C VAL A 583 14.37 3.09 -12.66
N ALA A 584 15.56 3.58 -13.01
CA ALA A 584 16.76 3.56 -12.19
C ALA A 584 16.93 4.84 -11.34
N THR A 585 16.18 5.90 -11.62
CA THR A 585 16.08 7.06 -10.74
C THR A 585 15.12 6.76 -9.58
N PRO A 586 15.56 6.85 -8.30
CA PRO A 586 14.68 6.71 -7.14
C PRO A 586 13.50 7.67 -7.20
N SER A 587 12.39 7.31 -6.57
CA SER A 587 11.29 8.23 -6.34
C SER A 587 11.74 9.34 -5.38
N PRO A 588 11.28 10.58 -5.57
CA PRO A 588 11.58 11.65 -4.64
C PRO A 588 11.07 11.29 -3.24
N ARG A 589 11.85 11.64 -2.22
CA ARG A 589 11.52 11.33 -0.81
C ARG A 589 10.25 12.03 -0.34
N VAL A 590 9.83 13.08 -1.04
CA VAL A 590 8.60 13.83 -0.82
C VAL A 590 7.98 14.15 -2.18
N ARG A 591 6.69 13.87 -2.35
CA ARG A 591 5.94 14.21 -3.55
C ARG A 591 4.57 14.77 -3.22
N VAL A 592 4.07 15.65 -4.08
CA VAL A 592 2.69 16.12 -4.03
C VAL A 592 1.78 15.08 -4.70
N ILE A 593 0.74 14.64 -4.01
CA ILE A 593 -0.24 13.69 -4.55
C ILE A 593 -1.01 14.36 -5.69
N GLY A 594 -1.13 13.67 -6.82
CA GLY A 594 -1.82 14.17 -8.02
C GLY A 594 -0.99 15.12 -8.88
N ARG A 595 0.18 15.59 -8.42
CA ARG A 595 1.12 16.35 -9.25
C ARG A 595 2.06 15.37 -9.94
N ARG A 596 2.06 15.36 -11.27
CA ARG A 596 3.10 14.69 -12.04
C ARG A 596 4.37 15.52 -11.91
N VAL A 597 5.44 14.91 -11.42
CA VAL A 597 6.76 15.53 -11.47
C VAL A 597 7.37 15.06 -12.78
N ASP A 598 7.52 15.98 -13.74
CA ASP A 598 8.28 15.75 -14.97
C ASP A 598 9.77 15.84 -14.64
N GLU A 599 10.28 14.82 -13.95
CA GLU A 599 11.71 14.64 -13.72
C GLU A 599 12.30 13.88 -14.91
N GLU A 600 13.47 14.33 -15.39
CA GLU A 600 14.32 13.49 -16.24
C GLU A 600 14.67 12.22 -15.45
N THR A 601 14.19 11.08 -15.95
CA THR A 601 14.42 9.78 -15.31
C THR A 601 15.38 8.96 -16.16
N VAL A 602 16.36 8.37 -15.49
CA VAL A 602 17.23 7.36 -16.07
C VAL A 602 16.49 6.03 -16.02
N THR A 603 16.36 5.38 -17.17
CA THR A 603 15.78 4.05 -17.30
C THR A 603 16.79 2.98 -16.89
N LEU A 604 16.31 1.83 -16.45
CA LEU A 604 17.16 0.69 -16.10
C LEU A 604 17.99 0.21 -17.29
N ALA A 605 17.46 0.30 -18.52
CA ALA A 605 18.21 -0.03 -19.74
C ALA A 605 19.34 0.95 -20.03
N GLN A 606 19.23 2.22 -19.64
CA GLN A 606 20.36 3.16 -19.72
C GLN A 606 21.46 2.79 -18.74
N GLU A 607 21.11 2.47 -17.49
CA GLU A 607 22.08 2.04 -16.48
C GLU A 607 22.80 0.74 -16.84
N VAL A 608 22.08 -0.26 -17.37
CA VAL A 608 22.71 -1.50 -17.83
C VAL A 608 23.72 -1.21 -18.96
N ARG A 609 23.41 -0.30 -19.87
CA ARG A 609 24.30 0.09 -20.97
C ARG A 609 25.52 0.88 -20.51
N SER A 610 25.36 1.78 -19.54
CA SER A 610 26.49 2.52 -18.98
C SER A 610 27.38 1.60 -18.15
N GLY A 611 26.80 0.77 -17.28
CA GLY A 611 27.52 -0.13 -16.37
C GLY A 611 28.32 -1.22 -17.07
N HIS A 612 27.90 -1.66 -18.26
CA HIS A 612 28.58 -2.69 -19.04
C HIS A 612 29.07 -2.21 -20.40
N ARG A 613 29.37 -0.91 -20.54
CA ARG A 613 29.83 -0.32 -21.81
C ARG A 613 31.08 -1.01 -22.39
N ASP A 614 32.00 -1.41 -21.53
CA ASP A 614 33.30 -1.98 -21.92
C ASP A 614 33.27 -3.52 -22.00
N ALA A 615 32.11 -4.14 -21.80
CA ALA A 615 31.97 -5.59 -21.93
C ALA A 615 32.19 -6.03 -23.39
N PRO A 616 32.87 -7.17 -23.62
CA PRO A 616 33.08 -7.65 -24.98
C PRO A 616 31.73 -7.97 -25.65
N PRO A 617 31.59 -7.70 -26.96
CA PRO A 617 30.36 -8.02 -27.66
C PRO A 617 30.13 -9.54 -27.61
N VAL A 618 28.95 -9.93 -27.15
CA VAL A 618 28.52 -11.32 -27.21
C VAL A 618 27.94 -11.61 -28.60
N GLY A 619 28.47 -12.65 -29.25
CA GLY A 619 27.97 -13.09 -30.55
C GLY A 619 26.50 -13.54 -30.48
N PRO A 620 25.77 -13.48 -31.62
CA PRO A 620 24.38 -13.89 -31.66
C PRO A 620 24.24 -15.39 -31.37
N LEU A 621 23.23 -15.76 -30.58
CA LEU A 621 22.92 -17.14 -30.23
C LEU A 621 22.43 -17.94 -31.44
N TRP A 622 21.68 -17.30 -32.33
CA TRP A 622 21.16 -17.90 -33.55
C TRP A 622 21.27 -16.89 -34.70
N ALA A 623 22.47 -16.72 -35.24
CA ALA A 623 22.65 -16.17 -36.59
C ALA A 623 22.44 -17.30 -37.62
N PRO A 624 21.99 -17.02 -38.84
CA PRO A 624 22.07 -18.00 -39.91
C PRO A 624 23.54 -18.45 -40.02
N ARG A 625 23.79 -19.74 -39.81
CA ARG A 625 25.11 -20.32 -40.08
C ARG A 625 25.44 -19.99 -41.53
N ARG A 626 26.54 -19.29 -41.77
CA ARG A 626 27.14 -19.27 -43.10
C ARG A 626 27.72 -20.66 -43.30
N ASP A 627 27.45 -21.28 -44.44
CA ASP A 627 27.85 -22.66 -44.80
C ASP A 627 29.38 -22.89 -44.90
N GLU A 628 30.22 -22.16 -44.16
CA GLU A 628 31.69 -22.24 -44.27
C GLU A 628 32.45 -22.38 -42.93
N ASP A 629 31.80 -22.75 -41.82
CA ASP A 629 32.46 -23.25 -40.59
C ASP A 629 31.90 -24.63 -40.23
#